data_AF-A0A846M290-F1
#
_entry.id   AF-A0A846M290-F1
#
_cell.length_a   1.000
_cell.length_b   1.000
_cell.length_c   1.000
_cell.angle_alpha   90.00
_cell.angle_beta   90.00
_cell.angle_gamma   90.00
#
_symmetry.space_group_name_H-M   'P 1'
#
loop_
_entity.id
_entity.type
_entity.pdbx_description
1 polymer ?
#
loop_
_entity_poly.entity_id
_entity_poly.type
_entity_poly.pdbx_seq_one_letter_code
_entity_poly.pdbx_strand_id
1 'polypeptide(L)'
;MTTYKKPKRITGLARPDPYDFVAQARAEHAQEVVENMWVDTARQRQPLNEIRKYMRISKKKRRGTPLGGRRLSQFSQAGKSAIAERLIYEVEQEAIEAGAEPNPYRVIHITISARMTLKMLFLAILNRLADDFADQDGKALKVTHKAKGRIRGASGDNVMILEQRIEEWVARLGVELIVIDEVQLLATKDERSMTDPDYGQTVLTADAFEVTKKLQSFIDRGVVPIVFIGDETSESFFKINSQFAARLGTALELPPLNVKKASDRKQFMDFCKEYDRQLVARDASPVPTCLTDHAVLTGLITASGGHIGRAARLIQVAMPAALERGAVTMEAYDLSNAVRDYAIDLGWIGYDPFSVVAPAVTITDEDESATIEQDPADAADAESVDAE
;
A
#
# COMPACT_ATOMS: atom_id res chain seq x y z
N MET A 1 -19.22 32.69 -1.80
CA MET A 1 -18.34 31.50 -1.77
C MET A 1 -19.04 30.38 -2.50
N THR A 2 -18.42 29.77 -3.51
CA THR A 2 -19.03 28.64 -4.24
C THR A 2 -19.03 27.41 -3.32
N THR A 3 -20.22 26.93 -2.93
CA THR A 3 -20.34 25.76 -2.06
C THR A 3 -20.25 24.48 -2.89
N TYR A 4 -19.23 23.67 -2.65
CA TYR A 4 -19.04 22.37 -3.29
C TYR A 4 -19.82 21.29 -2.54
N LYS A 5 -20.75 20.61 -3.22
CA LYS A 5 -21.54 19.50 -2.65
C LYS A 5 -21.08 18.16 -3.20
N LYS A 6 -21.26 17.09 -2.43
CA LYS A 6 -21.07 15.70 -2.91
C LYS A 6 -22.01 15.44 -4.09
N PRO A 7 -21.64 14.60 -5.07
CA PRO A 7 -22.55 14.12 -6.10
C PRO A 7 -23.85 13.55 -5.52
N LYS A 8 -24.93 13.56 -6.29
CA LYS A 8 -26.15 12.86 -5.88
C LYS A 8 -25.93 11.35 -6.07
N ARG A 9 -26.15 10.57 -5.00
CA ARG A 9 -26.23 9.10 -5.10
C ARG A 9 -27.40 8.67 -6.01
N ILE A 10 -27.20 7.61 -6.78
CA ILE A 10 -28.20 7.08 -7.70
C ILE A 10 -28.95 5.92 -7.02
N THR A 11 -28.20 5.01 -6.40
CA THR A 11 -28.70 3.84 -5.68
C THR A 11 -28.22 3.85 -4.23
N GLY A 12 -28.79 2.99 -3.39
CA GLY A 12 -28.38 2.84 -1.99
C GLY A 12 -28.74 3.99 -1.06
N LEU A 13 -28.50 3.78 0.23
CA LEU A 13 -28.70 4.75 1.29
C LEU A 13 -27.55 5.76 1.34
N ALA A 14 -27.73 6.85 2.09
CA ALA A 14 -26.66 7.82 2.35
C ALA A 14 -25.66 7.32 3.41
N ARG A 15 -26.10 6.38 4.26
CA ARG A 15 -25.30 5.73 5.30
C ARG A 15 -25.63 4.24 5.29
N PRO A 16 -24.67 3.36 5.65
CA PRO A 16 -24.93 1.95 5.86
C PRO A 16 -26.09 1.69 6.82
N ASP A 17 -26.91 0.69 6.50
CA ASP A 17 -27.84 0.11 7.46
C ASP A 17 -27.10 -0.97 8.25
N PRO A 18 -26.88 -0.81 9.56
CA PRO A 18 -26.17 -1.80 10.36
C PRO A 18 -26.90 -3.15 10.45
N TYR A 19 -28.17 -3.23 10.03
CA TYR A 19 -28.96 -4.45 10.04
C TYR A 19 -29.14 -5.10 8.65
N ASP A 20 -28.60 -4.50 7.58
CA ASP A 20 -28.58 -5.12 6.25
C ASP A 20 -27.37 -6.07 6.12
N PHE A 21 -27.54 -7.29 6.65
CA PHE A 21 -26.52 -8.33 6.60
C PHE A 21 -26.14 -8.75 5.17
N VAL A 22 -27.04 -8.55 4.19
CA VAL A 22 -26.78 -8.88 2.77
C VAL A 22 -25.87 -7.83 2.14
N ALA A 23 -26.08 -6.54 2.45
CA ALA A 23 -25.16 -5.48 2.07
C ALA A 23 -23.77 -5.66 2.69
N GLN A 24 -23.70 -6.02 3.98
CA GLN A 24 -22.44 -6.27 4.68
C GLN A 24 -21.67 -7.44 4.06
N ALA A 25 -22.30 -8.59 3.83
CA ALA A 25 -21.64 -9.74 3.20
C ALA A 25 -21.12 -9.44 1.79
N ARG A 26 -21.86 -8.65 1.00
CA ARG A 26 -21.38 -8.17 -0.32
C ARG A 26 -20.18 -7.25 -0.21
N ALA A 27 -20.18 -6.34 0.77
CA ALA A 27 -19.06 -5.44 1.03
C ALA A 27 -17.80 -6.21 1.45
N GLU A 28 -17.94 -7.21 2.32
CA GLU A 28 -16.84 -8.09 2.75
C GLU A 28 -16.24 -8.87 1.56
N HIS A 29 -17.08 -9.50 0.74
CA HIS A 29 -16.61 -10.20 -0.47
C HIS A 29 -15.90 -9.25 -1.44
N ALA A 30 -16.50 -8.08 -1.71
CA ALA A 30 -15.89 -7.09 -2.58
C ALA A 30 -14.56 -6.58 -2.03
N GLN A 31 -14.44 -6.40 -0.71
CA GLN A 31 -13.18 -6.02 -0.05
C GLN A 31 -12.08 -7.06 -0.33
N GLU A 32 -12.37 -8.35 -0.13
CA GLU A 32 -11.42 -9.43 -0.43
C GLU A 32 -10.99 -9.40 -1.91
N VAL A 33 -11.94 -9.20 -2.82
CA VAL A 33 -11.65 -9.13 -4.26
C VAL A 33 -10.75 -7.94 -4.60
N VAL A 34 -11.10 -6.73 -4.16
CA VAL A 34 -10.37 -5.51 -4.54
C VAL A 34 -9.00 -5.39 -3.89
N GLU A 35 -8.81 -5.97 -2.70
CA GLU A 35 -7.50 -6.05 -2.03
C GLU A 35 -6.52 -6.92 -2.81
N ASN A 36 -7.00 -7.99 -3.45
CA ASN A 36 -6.18 -8.94 -4.21
C ASN A 36 -6.19 -8.69 -5.72
N MET A 37 -6.75 -7.56 -6.17
CA MET A 37 -6.88 -7.27 -7.60
C MET A 37 -5.65 -6.56 -8.16
N TRP A 38 -5.09 -7.13 -9.23
CA TRP A 38 -4.00 -6.54 -9.99
C TRP A 38 -4.41 -6.32 -11.44
N VAL A 39 -4.24 -5.09 -11.91
CA VAL A 39 -4.42 -4.72 -13.32
C VAL A 39 -3.08 -4.32 -13.89
N ASP A 40 -2.66 -5.04 -14.93
CA ASP A 40 -1.38 -4.80 -15.57
C ASP A 40 -1.37 -3.49 -16.35
N THR A 41 -0.37 -2.65 -16.07
CA THR A 41 -0.12 -1.44 -16.85
C THR A 41 1.32 -1.40 -17.35
N ALA A 42 1.55 -0.79 -18.50
CA ALA A 42 2.91 -0.62 -19.05
C ALA A 42 3.87 0.07 -18.07
N ARG A 43 3.34 0.96 -17.21
CA ARG A 43 4.10 1.73 -16.21
C ARG A 43 4.59 0.85 -15.07
N GLN A 44 3.74 -0.06 -14.56
CA GLN A 44 4.13 -1.04 -13.53
C GLN A 44 5.03 -2.15 -14.11
N ARG A 45 4.84 -2.51 -15.39
CA ARG A 45 5.65 -3.51 -16.08
C ARG A 45 7.11 -3.09 -16.25
N GLN A 46 7.39 -1.79 -16.42
CA GLN A 46 8.75 -1.29 -16.58
C GLN A 46 9.68 -1.66 -15.41
N PRO A 47 9.41 -1.29 -14.14
CA PRO A 47 10.26 -1.68 -13.01
C PRO A 47 10.32 -3.19 -12.82
N LEU A 48 9.21 -3.92 -13.05
CA LEU A 48 9.18 -5.39 -12.96
C LEU A 48 10.15 -6.03 -13.98
N ASN A 49 10.15 -5.55 -15.22
CA ASN A 49 11.06 -6.01 -16.27
C ASN A 49 12.53 -5.69 -15.95
N GLU A 50 12.82 -4.52 -15.37
CA GLU A 50 14.18 -4.18 -14.93
C GLU A 50 14.62 -5.02 -13.73
N ILE A 51 13.74 -5.34 -12.78
CA ILE A 51 14.05 -6.28 -11.68
C ILE A 51 14.36 -7.67 -12.25
N ARG A 52 13.53 -8.19 -13.18
CA ARG A 52 13.79 -9.47 -13.85
C ARG A 52 15.12 -9.48 -14.61
N LYS A 53 15.42 -8.41 -15.34
CA LYS A 53 16.71 -8.25 -16.03
C LYS A 53 17.86 -8.27 -15.02
N TYR A 54 17.71 -7.59 -13.89
CA TYR A 54 18.67 -7.59 -12.81
C TYR A 54 18.87 -8.99 -12.19
N MET A 55 17.80 -9.75 -11.94
CA MET A 55 17.87 -11.15 -11.50
C MET A 55 18.65 -12.02 -12.50
N ARG A 56 18.32 -11.93 -13.79
CA ARG A 56 19.01 -12.70 -14.86
C ARG A 56 20.49 -12.38 -14.97
N ILE A 57 20.86 -11.09 -14.90
CA ILE A 57 22.26 -10.66 -14.95
C ILE A 57 23.00 -11.18 -13.71
N SER A 58 22.39 -11.04 -12.53
CA SER A 58 23.02 -11.47 -11.28
C SER A 58 23.19 -12.99 -11.19
N LYS A 59 22.26 -13.78 -11.74
CA LYS A 59 22.37 -15.24 -11.83
C LYS A 59 23.56 -15.70 -12.69
N LYS A 60 23.95 -14.92 -13.70
CA LYS A 60 25.13 -15.20 -14.54
C LYS A 60 26.44 -14.86 -13.85
N LYS A 61 26.43 -13.95 -12.88
CA LYS A 61 27.61 -13.63 -12.08
C LYS A 61 27.87 -14.78 -11.09
N ARG A 62 29.15 -15.06 -10.83
CA ARG A 62 29.51 -16.04 -9.81
C ARG A 62 29.12 -15.48 -8.44
N ARG A 63 28.42 -16.26 -7.61
CA ARG A 63 28.25 -15.96 -6.18
C ARG A 63 29.63 -15.69 -5.57
N GLY A 64 29.73 -14.73 -4.66
CA GLY A 64 31.01 -14.25 -4.15
C GLY A 64 31.61 -13.06 -4.92
N THR A 65 30.98 -12.61 -6.00
CA THR A 65 31.38 -11.39 -6.72
C THR A 65 30.47 -10.22 -6.38
N PRO A 66 30.98 -8.98 -6.28
CA PRO A 66 30.15 -7.82 -5.99
C PRO A 66 28.93 -7.73 -6.92
N LEU A 67 27.76 -7.69 -6.29
CA LEU A 67 26.50 -7.38 -6.93
C LEU A 67 26.25 -5.88 -6.74
N GLY A 68 25.47 -5.26 -7.62
CA GLY A 68 24.97 -3.91 -7.38
C GLY A 68 23.54 -4.01 -6.89
N GLY A 69 23.10 -3.21 -5.93
CA GLY A 69 21.69 -3.17 -5.52
C GLY A 69 20.80 -2.42 -6.52
N ARG A 70 19.49 -2.44 -6.27
CA ARG A 70 18.50 -1.58 -6.93
C ARG A 70 17.62 -0.91 -5.88
N ARG A 71 17.10 0.28 -6.18
CA ARG A 71 16.13 0.97 -5.32
C ARG A 71 14.91 1.43 -6.11
N LEU A 72 13.74 1.41 -5.48
CA LEU A 72 12.49 2.00 -5.95
C LEU A 72 11.99 2.97 -4.87
N SER A 73 12.38 4.25 -5.00
CA SER A 73 12.00 5.35 -4.10
C SER A 73 10.91 6.17 -4.78
N GLN A 74 9.65 5.90 -4.50
CA GLN A 74 8.50 6.55 -5.16
C GLN A 74 7.42 6.87 -4.15
N PHE A 75 6.49 7.76 -4.51
CA PHE A 75 5.43 8.22 -3.61
C PHE A 75 4.72 7.09 -2.84
N SER A 76 4.36 7.35 -1.58
CA SER A 76 3.53 6.43 -0.81
C SER A 76 2.26 6.04 -1.57
N GLN A 77 1.89 4.77 -1.46
CA GLN A 77 0.75 4.15 -2.16
C GLN A 77 0.82 4.17 -3.70
N ALA A 78 2.01 4.35 -4.30
CA ALA A 78 2.17 4.24 -5.76
C ALA A 78 2.04 2.80 -6.32
N GLY A 79 1.87 1.79 -5.46
CA GLY A 79 1.80 0.37 -5.84
C GLY A 79 3.16 -0.34 -5.86
N LYS A 80 4.11 0.10 -5.03
CA LYS A 80 5.48 -0.44 -5.01
C LYS A 80 5.55 -1.86 -4.44
N SER A 81 4.95 -2.10 -3.27
CA SER A 81 4.92 -3.42 -2.63
C SER A 81 4.17 -4.44 -3.49
N ALA A 82 3.09 -3.99 -4.15
CA ALA A 82 2.35 -4.81 -5.10
C ALA A 82 3.19 -5.23 -6.33
N ILE A 83 4.22 -4.47 -6.74
CA ILE A 83 5.18 -4.92 -7.77
C ILE A 83 6.02 -6.11 -7.26
N ALA A 84 6.43 -6.12 -5.99
CA ALA A 84 7.18 -7.23 -5.41
C ALA A 84 6.32 -8.49 -5.31
N GLU A 85 5.09 -8.36 -4.85
CA GLU A 85 4.12 -9.47 -4.80
C GLU A 85 3.79 -10.00 -6.19
N ARG A 86 3.58 -9.09 -7.17
CA ARG A 86 3.37 -9.50 -8.56
C ARG A 86 4.58 -10.22 -9.13
N LEU A 87 5.80 -9.80 -8.80
CA LEU A 87 7.01 -10.49 -9.23
C LEU A 87 7.07 -11.92 -8.67
N ILE A 88 6.77 -12.12 -7.38
CA ILE A 88 6.70 -13.45 -6.76
C ILE A 88 5.69 -14.32 -7.52
N TYR A 89 4.46 -13.81 -7.67
CA TYR A 89 3.39 -14.52 -8.39
C TYR A 89 3.82 -14.93 -9.80
N GLU A 90 4.36 -14.01 -10.60
CA GLU A 90 4.71 -14.35 -11.99
C GLU A 90 5.91 -15.30 -12.09
N VAL A 91 6.85 -15.21 -11.16
CA VAL A 91 7.98 -16.15 -11.07
C VAL A 91 7.52 -17.57 -10.75
N GLU A 92 6.48 -17.71 -9.91
CA GLU A 92 5.84 -19.00 -9.63
C GLU A 92 5.07 -19.51 -10.85
N GLN A 93 4.25 -18.66 -11.49
CA GLN A 93 3.51 -19.04 -12.70
C GLN A 93 4.43 -19.50 -13.83
N GLU A 94 5.56 -18.81 -14.05
CA GLU A 94 6.58 -19.23 -15.03
C GLU A 94 7.08 -20.66 -14.79
N ALA A 95 7.25 -21.07 -13.52
CA ALA A 95 7.66 -22.42 -13.19
C ALA A 95 6.56 -23.45 -13.50
N ILE A 96 5.31 -23.13 -13.14
CA ILE A 96 4.14 -23.97 -13.42
C ILE A 96 3.97 -24.16 -14.94
N GLU A 97 4.04 -23.07 -15.71
CA GLU A 97 3.92 -23.07 -17.17
C GLU A 97 5.05 -23.88 -17.84
N ALA A 98 6.25 -23.90 -17.23
CA ALA A 98 7.36 -24.72 -17.66
C ALA A 98 7.27 -26.20 -17.21
N GLY A 99 6.22 -26.57 -16.47
CA GLY A 99 6.05 -27.92 -15.91
C GLY A 99 7.03 -28.24 -14.76
N ALA A 100 7.64 -27.22 -14.17
CA ALA A 100 8.51 -27.35 -13.01
C ALA A 100 7.75 -27.10 -11.71
N GLU A 101 8.22 -27.68 -10.62
CA GLU A 101 7.71 -27.35 -9.28
C GLU A 101 8.10 -25.91 -8.92
N PRO A 102 7.15 -25.04 -8.54
CA PRO A 102 7.46 -23.67 -8.14
C PRO A 102 8.35 -23.64 -6.92
N ASN A 103 9.43 -22.85 -6.97
CA ASN A 103 10.27 -22.60 -5.81
C ASN A 103 9.74 -21.37 -5.06
N PRO A 104 9.10 -21.53 -3.89
CA PRO A 104 8.52 -20.40 -3.14
C PRO A 104 9.57 -19.47 -2.54
N TYR A 105 10.85 -19.87 -2.54
CA TYR A 105 11.96 -19.09 -2.00
C TYR A 105 12.73 -18.32 -3.07
N ARG A 106 12.32 -18.42 -4.34
CA ARG A 106 13.04 -17.78 -5.47
C ARG A 106 13.13 -16.26 -5.30
N VAL A 107 12.10 -15.64 -4.73
CA VAL A 107 12.08 -14.21 -4.36
C VAL A 107 11.58 -14.08 -2.92
N ILE A 108 12.38 -13.47 -2.05
CA ILE A 108 12.00 -13.21 -0.66
C ILE A 108 11.56 -11.75 -0.52
N HIS A 109 10.42 -11.51 0.10
CA HIS A 109 9.94 -10.16 0.41
C HIS A 109 9.86 -9.93 1.92
N ILE A 110 10.51 -8.86 2.40
CA ILE A 110 10.60 -8.48 3.81
C ILE A 110 10.31 -7.00 3.96
N THR A 111 9.47 -6.66 4.92
CA THR A 111 9.16 -5.27 5.28
C THR A 111 9.97 -4.86 6.50
N ILE A 112 10.66 -3.73 6.42
CA ILE A 112 11.38 -3.12 7.55
C ILE A 112 10.36 -2.53 8.54
N SER A 113 10.73 -2.49 9.82
CA SER A 113 10.02 -1.71 10.84
C SER A 113 10.93 -0.65 11.46
N ALA A 114 10.36 0.41 12.03
CA ALA A 114 11.12 1.55 12.56
C ALA A 114 12.15 1.18 13.66
N ARG A 115 11.94 0.05 14.36
CA ARG A 115 12.84 -0.44 15.42
C ARG A 115 13.51 -1.77 15.06
N MET A 116 13.69 -2.01 13.76
CA MET A 116 14.29 -3.26 13.31
C MET A 116 15.79 -3.27 13.63
N THR A 117 16.19 -4.17 14.54
CA THR A 117 17.61 -4.48 14.80
C THR A 117 18.15 -5.43 13.73
N LEU A 118 19.48 -5.54 13.64
CA LEU A 118 20.11 -6.48 12.71
C LEU A 118 19.68 -7.93 12.96
N LYS A 119 19.58 -8.34 14.23
CA LYS A 119 19.08 -9.67 14.61
C LYS A 119 17.64 -9.88 14.15
N MET A 120 16.77 -8.87 14.29
CA MET A 120 15.37 -8.96 13.82
C MET A 120 15.27 -9.10 12.30
N LEU A 121 16.08 -8.34 11.54
CA LEU A 121 16.14 -8.47 10.09
C LEU A 121 16.56 -9.89 9.67
N PHE A 122 17.62 -10.42 10.29
CA PHE A 122 18.11 -11.75 9.97
C PHE A 122 17.11 -12.86 10.30
N LEU A 123 16.45 -12.78 11.47
CA LEU A 123 15.36 -13.70 11.80
C LEU A 123 14.19 -13.55 10.82
N ALA A 124 13.85 -12.34 10.38
CA ALA A 124 12.82 -12.14 9.36
C ALA A 124 13.18 -12.81 8.02
N ILE A 125 14.45 -12.74 7.60
CA ILE A 125 14.94 -13.46 6.40
C ILE A 125 14.83 -14.97 6.60
N LEU A 126 15.37 -15.50 7.69
CA LEU A 126 15.38 -16.94 7.97
C LEU A 126 13.98 -17.53 8.12
N ASN A 127 13.07 -16.80 8.76
CA ASN A 127 11.66 -17.22 8.87
C ASN A 127 10.99 -17.31 7.49
N ARG A 128 11.31 -16.40 6.56
CA ARG A 128 10.82 -16.48 5.18
C ARG A 128 11.45 -17.63 4.40
N LEU A 129 12.63 -18.09 4.81
CA LEU A 129 13.30 -19.27 4.25
C LEU A 129 12.83 -20.58 4.88
N ALA A 130 11.84 -20.53 5.79
CA ALA A 130 11.37 -21.67 6.57
C ALA A 130 12.53 -22.41 7.27
N ASP A 131 13.48 -21.66 7.83
CA ASP A 131 14.59 -22.24 8.58
C ASP A 131 14.06 -22.82 9.90
N ASP A 132 13.96 -24.15 9.97
CA ASP A 132 13.44 -24.91 11.12
C ASP A 132 14.15 -24.60 12.45
N PHE A 133 15.38 -24.07 12.40
CA PHE A 133 16.14 -23.68 13.59
C PHE A 133 15.79 -22.29 14.12
N ALA A 134 14.91 -21.53 13.46
CA ALA A 134 14.44 -20.27 14.00
C ALA A 134 13.56 -20.46 15.26
N ASP A 135 12.89 -21.60 15.35
CA ASP A 135 11.95 -21.96 16.44
C ASP A 135 12.47 -23.10 17.35
N GLN A 136 13.63 -23.70 17.06
CA GLN A 136 14.17 -24.77 17.91
C GLN A 136 14.87 -24.22 19.15
N ASP A 137 14.09 -24.12 20.24
CA ASP A 137 14.61 -24.47 21.56
C ASP A 137 15.31 -25.83 21.46
N GLY A 138 16.37 -26.03 22.25
CA GLY A 138 17.17 -27.26 22.30
C GLY A 138 16.44 -28.51 22.80
N LYS A 139 15.17 -28.74 22.43
CA LYS A 139 14.40 -29.99 22.52
C LYS A 139 13.11 -29.90 21.68
N ALA A 140 13.15 -30.53 20.51
CA ALA A 140 12.11 -31.27 19.80
C ALA A 140 10.61 -30.83 19.86
N LEU A 141 10.08 -30.58 18.65
CA LEU A 141 8.74 -30.96 18.13
C LEU A 141 7.47 -30.56 18.92
N LYS A 142 6.65 -29.68 18.31
CA LYS A 142 5.36 -30.06 17.69
C LYS A 142 4.72 -28.86 16.97
N VAL A 143 4.53 -29.04 15.66
CA VAL A 143 3.82 -28.14 14.77
C VAL A 143 2.31 -28.21 15.07
N THR A 144 1.73 -27.07 15.40
CA THR A 144 0.31 -26.79 15.15
C THR A 144 0.18 -25.39 14.58
N HIS A 145 -0.34 -25.32 13.36
CA HIS A 145 -0.73 -24.08 12.70
C HIS A 145 -1.73 -23.29 13.55
N LYS A 146 -1.58 -21.96 13.53
CA LYS A 146 -2.33 -20.91 14.26
C LYS A 146 -1.73 -20.50 15.60
N ALA A 147 -0.77 -19.57 15.55
CA ALA A 147 -0.67 -18.54 16.58
C ALA A 147 0.10 -17.31 16.06
N LYS A 148 -0.55 -16.14 16.13
CA LYS A 148 0.11 -14.83 16.25
C LYS A 148 0.98 -14.88 17.51
N GLY A 149 2.24 -15.28 17.38
CA GLY A 149 3.19 -15.41 18.47
C GLY A 149 4.48 -14.69 18.14
N ARG A 150 4.98 -13.87 19.08
CA ARG A 150 6.20 -13.07 18.96
C ARG A 150 7.39 -13.91 18.46
N ILE A 151 8.05 -13.44 17.41
CA ILE A 151 9.37 -13.92 16.97
C ILE A 151 10.37 -13.56 18.07
N ARG A 152 10.68 -14.50 18.96
CA ARG A 152 11.84 -14.45 19.84
C ARG A 152 12.73 -15.63 19.48
N GLY A 153 13.63 -15.40 18.52
CA GLY A 153 14.75 -16.32 18.32
C GLY A 153 15.56 -16.44 19.61
N ALA A 154 16.12 -17.62 19.85
CA ALA A 154 16.85 -17.94 21.08
C ALA A 154 17.85 -16.82 21.47
N SER A 155 17.93 -16.56 22.76
CA SER A 155 18.89 -15.61 23.36
C SER A 155 20.36 -15.96 23.10
N GLY A 156 20.67 -17.12 22.49
CA GLY A 156 22.01 -17.61 22.21
C GLY A 156 22.51 -17.45 20.76
N ASP A 157 21.64 -17.18 19.78
CA ASP A 157 22.08 -17.03 18.40
C ASP A 157 22.79 -15.69 18.20
N ASN A 158 24.10 -15.78 17.99
CA ASN A 158 24.97 -14.67 17.60
C ASN A 158 24.65 -14.27 16.14
N VAL A 159 24.68 -12.97 15.85
CA VAL A 159 24.46 -12.39 14.51
C VAL A 159 25.31 -13.08 13.44
N MET A 160 26.53 -13.50 13.76
CA MET A 160 27.41 -14.24 12.84
C MET A 160 26.83 -15.58 12.41
N ILE A 161 26.19 -16.32 13.32
CA ILE A 161 25.58 -17.63 13.02
C ILE A 161 24.35 -17.42 12.13
N LEU A 162 23.53 -16.43 12.43
CA LEU A 162 22.35 -16.08 11.63
C LEU A 162 22.75 -15.68 10.20
N GLU A 163 23.80 -14.90 10.06
CA GLU A 163 24.36 -14.54 8.75
C GLU A 163 24.82 -15.76 7.95
N GLN A 164 25.63 -16.63 8.57
CA GLN A 164 26.13 -17.83 7.92
C GLN A 164 24.97 -18.73 7.45
N ARG A 165 23.94 -18.87 8.29
CA ARG A 165 22.70 -19.57 7.92
C ARG A 165 22.02 -18.91 6.73
N ILE A 166 21.85 -17.59 6.72
CA ILE A 166 21.25 -16.91 5.56
C ILE A 166 22.02 -17.23 4.28
N GLU A 167 23.34 -17.18 4.29
CA GLU A 167 24.17 -17.52 3.12
C GLU A 167 23.97 -18.97 2.66
N GLU A 168 23.98 -19.92 3.60
CA GLU A 168 23.75 -21.34 3.32
C GLU A 168 22.34 -21.57 2.74
N TRP A 169 21.31 -21.02 3.36
CA TRP A 169 19.92 -21.21 2.95
C TRP A 169 19.60 -20.50 1.64
N VAL A 170 20.10 -19.27 1.44
CA VAL A 170 20.05 -18.58 0.13
C VAL A 170 20.68 -19.45 -0.94
N ALA A 171 21.81 -20.10 -0.61
CA ALA A 171 22.50 -20.93 -1.55
C ALA A 171 21.72 -22.20 -1.89
N ARG A 172 21.27 -22.91 -0.87
CA ARG A 172 20.59 -24.20 -0.90
C ARG A 172 19.19 -24.13 -1.51
N LEU A 173 18.40 -23.12 -1.13
CA LEU A 173 17.02 -22.95 -1.62
C LEU A 173 16.95 -22.23 -2.97
N GLY A 174 18.08 -21.88 -3.58
CA GLY A 174 18.10 -21.24 -4.88
C GLY A 174 17.43 -19.85 -4.90
N VAL A 175 17.60 -19.07 -3.83
CA VAL A 175 17.09 -17.70 -3.76
C VAL A 175 17.78 -16.85 -4.82
N GLU A 176 16.98 -16.14 -5.62
CA GLU A 176 17.45 -15.29 -6.72
C GLU A 176 17.35 -13.80 -6.41
N LEU A 177 16.53 -13.39 -5.43
CA LEU A 177 16.32 -12.00 -5.06
C LEU A 177 15.80 -11.85 -3.61
N ILE A 178 16.30 -10.86 -2.89
CA ILE A 178 15.66 -10.33 -1.68
C ILE A 178 15.12 -8.93 -1.97
N VAL A 179 13.84 -8.71 -1.67
CA VAL A 179 13.17 -7.42 -1.67
C VAL A 179 13.03 -6.94 -0.23
N ILE A 180 13.56 -5.75 0.05
CA ILE A 180 13.49 -5.09 1.36
C ILE A 180 12.63 -3.85 1.20
N ASP A 181 11.41 -3.90 1.74
CA ASP A 181 10.40 -2.84 1.67
C ASP A 181 10.42 -1.92 2.90
N GLU A 182 9.86 -0.73 2.75
CA GLU A 182 9.80 0.31 3.79
C GLU A 182 11.17 0.75 4.33
N VAL A 183 12.19 0.80 3.44
CA VAL A 183 13.59 1.10 3.82
C VAL A 183 13.77 2.47 4.49
N GLN A 184 12.89 3.44 4.21
CA GLN A 184 12.91 4.75 4.85
C GLN A 184 12.71 4.67 6.37
N LEU A 185 12.10 3.60 6.87
CA LEU A 185 11.92 3.40 8.31
C LEU A 185 13.26 3.21 9.04
N LEU A 186 14.34 2.82 8.33
CA LEU A 186 15.70 2.83 8.89
C LEU A 186 16.20 4.25 9.21
N ALA A 187 15.64 5.28 8.58
CA ALA A 187 16.01 6.67 8.80
C ALA A 187 15.21 7.37 9.90
N THR A 188 14.38 6.63 10.67
CA THR A 188 13.56 7.25 11.70
C THR A 188 14.44 7.93 12.76
N LYS A 189 14.16 9.22 12.99
CA LYS A 189 14.78 10.03 14.04
C LYS A 189 14.24 9.53 15.37
N ASP A 190 15.00 8.66 16.02
CA ASP A 190 14.77 8.36 17.42
C ASP A 190 15.60 9.32 18.28
N GLU A 191 15.22 9.53 19.55
CA GLU A 191 15.96 10.39 20.49
C GLU A 191 17.42 9.91 20.73
N ARG A 192 17.74 8.70 20.26
CA ARG A 192 19.08 8.08 20.28
C ARG A 192 19.89 8.30 19.00
N SER A 193 19.43 9.14 18.07
CA SER A 193 20.25 9.57 16.95
C SER A 193 21.55 10.15 17.46
N MET A 194 22.66 9.46 17.21
CA MET A 194 23.99 10.01 17.53
C MET A 194 24.27 11.21 16.61
N THR A 195 25.29 11.98 16.90
CA THR A 195 25.83 12.95 15.94
C THR A 195 27.17 12.38 15.50
N ASP A 196 27.35 12.14 14.20
CA ASP A 196 28.62 11.68 13.67
C ASP A 196 29.53 12.92 13.65
N PRO A 197 30.61 12.95 14.45
CA PRO A 197 31.50 14.10 14.54
C PRO A 197 32.17 14.43 13.20
N ASP A 198 32.25 13.49 12.25
CA ASP A 198 32.84 13.73 10.93
C ASP A 198 31.83 14.30 9.90
N TYR A 199 30.52 14.22 10.15
CA TYR A 199 29.50 14.46 9.11
C TYR A 199 28.37 15.45 9.44
N GLY A 200 28.23 15.93 10.69
CA GLY A 200 27.42 17.11 11.02
C GLY A 200 25.92 17.08 10.66
N GLN A 201 25.35 15.91 10.34
CA GLN A 201 23.93 15.73 9.99
C GLN A 201 23.31 14.55 10.76
N THR A 202 21.97 14.61 10.93
CA THR A 202 21.15 13.62 11.67
C THR A 202 21.58 12.18 11.38
N VAL A 203 22.06 11.47 12.39
CA VAL A 203 22.55 10.10 12.23
C VAL A 203 21.40 9.11 12.38
N LEU A 204 21.46 8.07 11.56
CA LEU A 204 20.71 6.83 11.77
C LEU A 204 20.82 6.37 13.23
N THR A 205 19.83 5.63 13.72
CA THR A 205 20.03 4.91 14.98
C THR A 205 21.18 3.90 14.84
N ALA A 206 21.84 3.53 15.95
CA ALA A 206 22.93 2.55 15.91
C ALA A 206 22.48 1.24 15.24
N ASP A 207 21.26 0.78 15.55
CA ASP A 207 20.65 -0.40 14.94
C ASP A 207 20.48 -0.24 13.41
N ALA A 208 19.94 0.89 12.96
CA ALA A 208 19.76 1.15 11.53
C ALA A 208 21.09 1.26 10.77
N PHE A 209 22.13 1.80 11.42
CA PHE A 209 23.47 1.83 10.86
C PHE A 209 24.09 0.44 10.74
N GLU A 210 23.95 -0.42 11.75
CA GLU A 210 24.39 -1.81 11.69
C GLU A 210 23.68 -2.60 10.59
N VAL A 211 22.35 -2.46 10.51
CA VAL A 211 21.53 -3.04 9.43
C VAL A 211 22.04 -2.59 8.06
N THR A 212 22.24 -1.28 7.90
CA THR A 212 22.70 -0.69 6.63
C THR A 212 24.08 -1.20 6.24
N LYS A 213 25.04 -1.22 7.18
CA LYS A 213 26.38 -1.78 6.96
C LYS A 213 26.32 -3.25 6.56
N LYS A 214 25.41 -4.01 7.15
CA LYS A 214 25.30 -5.43 6.86
C LYS A 214 24.70 -5.71 5.49
N LEU A 215 23.69 -4.94 5.10
CA LEU A 215 23.11 -4.99 3.77
C LEU A 215 24.14 -4.60 2.70
N GLN A 216 25.00 -3.60 2.96
CA GLN A 216 26.15 -3.29 2.10
C GLN A 216 27.09 -4.49 1.96
N SER A 217 27.43 -5.14 3.08
CA SER A 217 28.30 -6.33 3.08
C SER A 217 27.71 -7.49 2.27
N PHE A 218 26.39 -7.70 2.30
CA PHE A 218 25.73 -8.73 1.50
C PHE A 218 25.84 -8.45 -0.01
N ILE A 219 25.72 -7.17 -0.39
CA ILE A 219 25.87 -6.71 -1.77
C ILE A 219 27.33 -6.87 -2.24
N ASP A 220 28.29 -6.41 -1.43
CA ASP A 220 29.72 -6.46 -1.75
C ASP A 220 30.24 -7.90 -1.88
N ARG A 221 29.79 -8.80 -1.00
CA ARG A 221 30.14 -10.23 -1.05
C ARG A 221 29.34 -11.01 -2.09
N GLY A 222 28.31 -10.41 -2.68
CA GLY A 222 27.45 -11.06 -3.65
C GLY A 222 26.71 -12.28 -3.12
N VAL A 223 26.16 -12.17 -1.91
CA VAL A 223 25.35 -13.22 -1.27
C VAL A 223 24.09 -13.47 -2.11
N VAL A 224 23.33 -12.39 -2.35
CA VAL A 224 22.08 -12.41 -3.10
C VAL A 224 21.80 -11.01 -3.68
N PRO A 225 21.18 -10.90 -4.85
CA PRO A 225 20.67 -9.63 -5.36
C PRO A 225 19.66 -9.00 -4.39
N ILE A 226 19.72 -7.68 -4.20
CA ILE A 226 18.82 -6.96 -3.29
C ILE A 226 18.14 -5.78 -4.01
N VAL A 227 16.82 -5.70 -3.88
CA VAL A 227 16.00 -4.54 -4.28
C VAL A 227 15.44 -3.88 -3.02
N PHE A 228 15.70 -2.58 -2.87
CA PHE A 228 15.14 -1.76 -1.80
C PHE A 228 13.90 -1.03 -2.31
N ILE A 229 12.80 -1.13 -1.58
CA ILE A 229 11.58 -0.38 -1.85
C ILE A 229 11.35 0.59 -0.69
N GLY A 230 10.97 1.81 -1.02
CA GLY A 230 10.62 2.81 -0.03
C GLY A 230 9.82 3.95 -0.62
N ASP A 231 9.29 4.80 0.25
CA ASP A 231 8.58 6.00 -0.16
C ASP A 231 9.53 7.11 -0.67
N GLU A 232 9.00 8.29 -0.97
CA GLU A 232 9.76 9.46 -1.39
C GLU A 232 10.83 9.90 -0.38
N THR A 233 10.64 9.61 0.91
CA THR A 233 11.59 9.97 1.97
C THR A 233 12.79 9.02 2.01
N SER A 234 12.68 7.82 1.42
CA SER A 234 13.81 6.90 1.27
C SER A 234 14.96 7.48 0.45
N GLU A 235 14.70 8.47 -0.41
CA GLU A 235 15.77 9.17 -1.12
C GLU A 235 16.72 9.90 -0.17
N SER A 236 16.18 10.53 0.87
CA SER A 236 16.97 11.21 1.89
C SER A 236 17.83 10.22 2.67
N PHE A 237 17.28 9.04 2.98
CA PHE A 237 18.05 7.94 3.59
C PHE A 237 19.28 7.55 2.75
N PHE A 238 19.09 7.35 1.44
CA PHE A 238 20.21 7.01 0.55
C PHE A 238 21.19 8.17 0.35
N LYS A 239 20.71 9.42 0.32
CA LYS A 239 21.58 10.61 0.22
C LYS A 239 22.50 10.75 1.43
N ILE A 240 21.98 10.52 2.64
CA ILE A 240 22.77 10.53 3.88
C ILE A 240 23.77 9.36 3.89
N ASN A 241 23.38 8.21 3.36
CA ASN A 241 24.23 7.01 3.28
C ASN A 241 24.90 6.88 1.91
N SER A 242 25.75 7.85 1.54
CA SER A 242 26.38 7.90 0.21
C SER A 242 27.16 6.63 -0.16
N GLN A 243 27.84 6.00 0.81
CA GLN A 243 28.52 4.72 0.61
C GLN A 243 27.54 3.58 0.27
N PHE A 244 26.35 3.58 0.87
CA PHE A 244 25.31 2.62 0.54
C PHE A 244 24.77 2.88 -0.85
N ALA A 245 24.43 4.14 -1.13
CA ALA A 245 23.90 4.57 -2.42
C ALA A 245 24.86 4.28 -3.58
N ALA A 246 26.17 4.41 -3.37
CA ALA A 246 27.20 4.10 -4.38
C ALA A 246 27.22 2.62 -4.81
N ARG A 247 26.67 1.72 -3.99
CA ARG A 247 26.52 0.28 -4.30
C ARG A 247 25.21 -0.02 -5.01
N LEU A 248 24.28 0.94 -5.05
CA LEU A 248 23.03 0.83 -5.79
C LEU A 248 23.30 1.29 -7.22
N GLY A 249 22.85 0.51 -8.19
CA GLY A 249 22.89 0.97 -9.59
C GLY A 249 21.73 1.92 -9.89
N THR A 250 21.34 1.99 -11.16
CA THR A 250 20.24 2.83 -11.62
C THR A 250 18.96 2.59 -10.81
N ALA A 251 18.36 3.67 -10.33
CA ALA A 251 17.10 3.62 -9.61
C ALA A 251 15.99 3.12 -10.53
N LEU A 252 15.10 2.31 -9.97
CA LEU A 252 13.84 1.93 -10.59
C LEU A 252 12.86 3.10 -10.43
N GLU A 253 12.09 3.36 -11.47
CA GLU A 253 11.13 4.46 -11.49
C GLU A 253 9.71 3.94 -11.70
N LEU A 254 8.77 4.56 -10.98
CA LEU A 254 7.33 4.35 -11.17
C LEU A 254 6.63 5.71 -11.16
N PRO A 255 6.94 6.58 -12.15
CA PRO A 255 6.41 7.94 -12.17
C PRO A 255 4.88 7.92 -12.42
N PRO A 256 4.17 8.96 -11.97
CA PRO A 256 2.76 9.10 -12.27
C PRO A 256 2.52 9.24 -13.78
N LEU A 257 1.33 8.83 -14.22
CA LEU A 257 0.86 9.07 -15.58
C LEU A 257 0.61 10.56 -15.81
N ASN A 258 1.16 11.10 -16.89
CA ASN A 258 1.02 12.50 -17.22
C ASN A 258 -0.25 12.74 -18.04
N VAL A 259 -1.23 13.36 -17.42
CA VAL A 259 -2.55 13.68 -18.00
C VAL A 259 -2.48 14.54 -19.27
N LYS A 260 -1.40 15.30 -19.46
CA LYS A 260 -1.21 16.11 -20.68
C LYS A 260 -0.82 15.24 -21.88
N LYS A 261 -0.22 14.06 -21.66
CA LYS A 261 0.16 13.12 -22.71
C LYS A 261 -0.99 12.20 -23.07
N ALA A 262 -1.32 12.11 -24.36
CA ALA A 262 -2.42 11.28 -24.85
C ALA A 262 -2.20 9.78 -24.57
N SER A 263 -0.95 9.30 -24.66
CA SER A 263 -0.57 7.92 -24.33
C SER A 263 -0.89 7.56 -22.88
N ASP A 264 -0.56 8.45 -21.97
CA ASP A 264 -0.71 8.24 -20.53
C ASP A 264 -2.19 8.33 -20.12
N ARG A 265 -2.96 9.24 -20.73
CA ARG A 265 -4.42 9.26 -20.57
C ARG A 265 -5.07 7.97 -21.03
N LYS A 266 -4.67 7.48 -22.22
CA LYS A 266 -5.17 6.21 -22.75
C LYS A 266 -4.82 5.06 -21.80
N GLN A 267 -3.59 5.01 -21.32
CA GLN A 267 -3.16 3.99 -20.36
C GLN A 267 -3.95 4.02 -19.05
N PHE A 268 -4.27 5.19 -18.51
CA PHE A 268 -5.09 5.31 -17.30
C PHE A 268 -6.54 4.85 -17.57
N MET A 269 -7.11 5.22 -18.72
CA MET A 269 -8.44 4.76 -19.13
C MET A 269 -8.47 3.25 -19.31
N ASP A 270 -7.46 2.66 -19.95
CA ASP A 270 -7.35 1.21 -20.15
C ASP A 270 -7.22 0.48 -18.80
N PHE A 271 -6.49 1.05 -17.84
CA PHE A 271 -6.47 0.57 -16.46
C PHE A 271 -7.87 0.58 -15.83
N CYS A 272 -8.60 1.71 -15.88
CA CYS A 272 -9.95 1.80 -15.31
C CYS A 272 -10.94 0.82 -15.96
N LYS A 273 -10.88 0.66 -17.28
CA LYS A 273 -11.70 -0.31 -18.02
C LYS A 273 -11.44 -1.75 -17.58
N GLU A 274 -10.17 -2.11 -17.46
CA GLU A 274 -9.80 -3.48 -17.07
C GLU A 274 -10.09 -3.74 -15.59
N TYR A 275 -9.89 -2.74 -14.72
CA TYR A 275 -10.26 -2.82 -13.30
C TYR A 275 -11.77 -3.06 -13.15
N ASP A 276 -12.58 -2.30 -13.87
CA ASP A 276 -14.03 -2.44 -13.88
C ASP A 276 -14.49 -3.82 -14.38
N ARG A 277 -13.90 -4.28 -15.49
CA ARG A 277 -14.15 -5.62 -16.03
C ARG A 277 -13.84 -6.71 -15.00
N GLN A 278 -12.76 -6.58 -14.23
CA GLN A 278 -12.40 -7.55 -13.20
C GLN A 278 -13.31 -7.49 -11.97
N LEU A 279 -13.84 -6.32 -11.60
CA LEU A 279 -14.84 -6.23 -10.53
C LEU A 279 -16.08 -7.09 -10.83
N VAL A 280 -16.56 -7.01 -12.08
CA VAL A 280 -17.72 -7.81 -12.52
C VAL A 280 -17.35 -9.29 -12.66
N ALA A 281 -16.21 -9.60 -13.29
CA ALA A 281 -15.80 -10.98 -13.53
C ALA A 281 -15.49 -11.79 -12.25
N ARG A 282 -15.27 -11.11 -11.12
CA ARG A 282 -15.01 -11.72 -9.80
C ARG A 282 -16.18 -11.54 -8.83
N ASP A 283 -17.35 -11.17 -9.33
CA ASP A 283 -18.58 -10.97 -8.56
C ASP A 283 -18.46 -9.93 -7.43
N ALA A 284 -17.50 -9.01 -7.50
CA ALA A 284 -17.40 -7.89 -6.56
C ALA A 284 -18.45 -6.81 -6.86
N SER A 285 -18.83 -6.65 -8.13
CA SER A 285 -19.93 -5.79 -8.55
C SER A 285 -20.87 -6.57 -9.48
N PRO A 286 -22.20 -6.49 -9.29
CA PRO A 286 -23.16 -7.16 -10.17
C PRO A 286 -23.22 -6.52 -11.57
N VAL A 287 -22.79 -5.27 -11.71
CA VAL A 287 -22.80 -4.50 -12.96
C VAL A 287 -21.52 -3.67 -13.11
N PRO A 288 -21.15 -3.27 -14.35
CA PRO A 288 -20.08 -2.31 -14.57
C PRO A 288 -20.27 -1.03 -13.76
N THR A 289 -19.18 -0.49 -13.23
CA THR A 289 -19.15 0.75 -12.45
C THR A 289 -19.01 1.98 -13.36
N CYS A 290 -18.93 3.17 -12.76
CA CYS A 290 -18.72 4.43 -13.47
C CYS A 290 -17.24 4.76 -13.79
N LEU A 291 -16.31 3.82 -13.62
CA LEU A 291 -14.86 4.08 -13.74
C LEU A 291 -14.40 4.61 -15.11
N THR A 292 -15.19 4.37 -16.16
CA THR A 292 -14.88 4.83 -17.51
C THR A 292 -15.55 6.15 -17.89
N ASP A 293 -16.44 6.66 -17.03
CA ASP A 293 -17.14 7.92 -17.28
C ASP A 293 -16.14 9.08 -17.27
N HIS A 294 -16.25 9.99 -18.23
CA HIS A 294 -15.26 11.06 -18.41
C HIS A 294 -15.02 11.89 -17.14
N ALA A 295 -16.10 12.26 -16.43
CA ALA A 295 -16.00 13.03 -15.19
C ALA A 295 -15.32 12.21 -14.07
N VAL A 296 -15.68 10.93 -13.93
CA VAL A 296 -15.13 10.03 -12.92
C VAL A 296 -13.65 9.74 -13.20
N LEU A 297 -13.31 9.44 -14.45
CA LEU A 297 -11.94 9.21 -14.89
C LEU A 297 -11.06 10.45 -14.62
N THR A 298 -11.55 11.64 -14.96
CA THR A 298 -10.84 12.91 -14.69
C THR A 298 -10.66 13.12 -13.19
N GLY A 299 -11.69 12.87 -12.39
CA GLY A 299 -11.65 12.97 -10.94
C GLY A 299 -10.63 12.00 -10.31
N LEU A 300 -10.62 10.73 -10.73
CA LEU A 300 -9.68 9.71 -10.27
C LEU A 300 -8.24 10.06 -10.61
N ILE A 301 -7.99 10.48 -11.85
CA ILE A 301 -6.69 10.95 -12.29
C ILE A 301 -6.20 12.10 -11.40
N THR A 302 -7.09 13.05 -11.11
CA THR A 302 -6.79 14.24 -10.32
C THR A 302 -6.52 13.89 -8.86
N ALA A 303 -7.40 13.12 -8.22
CA ALA A 303 -7.26 12.70 -6.82
C ALA A 303 -6.04 11.78 -6.58
N SER A 304 -5.71 10.93 -7.56
CA SER A 304 -4.54 10.04 -7.47
C SER A 304 -3.22 10.70 -7.85
N GLY A 305 -3.25 11.91 -8.41
CA GLY A 305 -2.07 12.56 -9.00
C GLY A 305 -1.49 11.77 -10.19
N GLY A 306 -2.30 10.95 -10.86
CA GLY A 306 -1.88 10.06 -11.95
C GLY A 306 -1.17 8.77 -11.49
N HIS A 307 -1.08 8.50 -10.18
CA HIS A 307 -0.53 7.24 -9.68
C HIS A 307 -1.57 6.13 -9.73
N ILE A 308 -1.30 5.07 -10.51
CA ILE A 308 -2.18 3.90 -10.63
C ILE A 308 -2.46 3.24 -9.28
N GLY A 309 -1.44 3.09 -8.42
CA GLY A 309 -1.64 2.52 -7.07
C GLY A 309 -2.59 3.34 -6.19
N ARG A 310 -2.51 4.68 -6.23
CA ARG A 310 -3.44 5.54 -5.48
C ARG A 310 -4.84 5.47 -6.06
N ALA A 311 -4.98 5.41 -7.38
CA ALA A 311 -6.28 5.21 -8.03
C ALA A 311 -6.92 3.88 -7.63
N ALA A 312 -6.16 2.78 -7.68
CA ALA A 312 -6.60 1.48 -7.18
C ALA A 312 -7.03 1.56 -5.70
N ARG A 313 -6.25 2.27 -4.86
CA ARG A 313 -6.59 2.43 -3.44
C ARG A 313 -7.89 3.20 -3.21
N LEU A 314 -8.17 4.25 -3.99
CA LEU A 314 -9.45 4.96 -3.92
C LEU A 314 -10.62 4.04 -4.27
N ILE A 315 -10.44 3.17 -5.28
CA ILE A 315 -11.47 2.19 -5.66
C ILE A 315 -11.66 1.14 -4.57
N GLN A 316 -10.56 0.65 -3.96
CA GLN A 316 -10.60 -0.29 -2.84
C GLN A 316 -11.34 0.26 -1.62
N VAL A 317 -11.29 1.57 -1.38
CA VAL A 317 -12.04 2.23 -0.30
C VAL A 317 -13.49 2.45 -0.70
N ALA A 318 -13.74 2.94 -1.93
CA ALA A 318 -15.07 3.32 -2.38
C ALA A 318 -15.98 2.11 -2.68
N MET A 319 -15.45 1.01 -3.22
CA MET A 319 -16.27 -0.13 -3.66
C MET A 319 -16.96 -0.84 -2.49
N PRO A 320 -16.27 -1.27 -1.41
CA PRO A 320 -16.93 -1.87 -0.26
C PRO A 320 -17.92 -0.90 0.40
N ALA A 321 -17.54 0.37 0.54
CA ALA A 321 -18.41 1.40 1.14
C ALA A 321 -19.70 1.62 0.34
N ALA A 322 -19.65 1.52 -1.00
CA ALA A 322 -20.83 1.59 -1.85
C ALA A 322 -21.78 0.39 -1.59
N LEU A 323 -21.22 -0.82 -1.49
CA LEU A 323 -22.03 -2.01 -1.25
C LEU A 323 -22.59 -2.06 0.18
N GLU A 324 -21.83 -1.59 1.17
CA GLU A 324 -22.23 -1.55 2.58
C GLU A 324 -23.45 -0.63 2.81
N ARG A 325 -23.58 0.45 2.02
CA ARG A 325 -24.78 1.31 2.00
C ARG A 325 -25.91 0.77 1.12
N GLY A 326 -25.80 -0.46 0.64
CA GLY A 326 -26.81 -1.11 -0.19
C GLY A 326 -26.88 -0.59 -1.63
N ALA A 327 -25.84 0.07 -2.15
CA ALA A 327 -25.79 0.45 -3.55
C ALA A 327 -25.69 -0.79 -4.46
N VAL A 328 -26.11 -0.65 -5.71
CA VAL A 328 -25.96 -1.72 -6.71
C VAL A 328 -24.52 -1.78 -7.22
N THR A 329 -23.84 -0.63 -7.29
CA THR A 329 -22.48 -0.49 -7.78
C THR A 329 -21.84 0.76 -7.16
N MET A 330 -20.52 0.90 -7.31
CA MET A 330 -19.79 2.11 -6.95
C MET A 330 -20.15 3.28 -7.88
N GLU A 331 -20.47 4.42 -7.27
CA GLU A 331 -20.86 5.67 -7.94
C GLU A 331 -19.84 6.79 -7.69
N ALA A 332 -19.97 7.91 -8.42
CA ALA A 332 -19.18 9.12 -8.15
C ALA A 332 -19.35 9.63 -6.71
N TYR A 333 -20.50 9.36 -6.08
CA TYR A 333 -20.75 9.65 -4.67
C TYR A 333 -19.76 8.93 -3.74
N ASP A 334 -19.46 7.66 -4.02
CA ASP A 334 -18.59 6.83 -3.20
C ASP A 334 -17.12 7.22 -3.35
N LEU A 335 -16.72 7.55 -4.58
CA LEU A 335 -15.40 8.12 -4.85
C LEU A 335 -15.21 9.50 -4.19
N SER A 336 -16.27 10.33 -4.17
CA SER A 336 -16.27 11.60 -3.43
C SER A 336 -16.07 11.38 -1.92
N ASN A 337 -16.73 10.37 -1.33
CA ASN A 337 -16.51 9.98 0.06
C ASN A 337 -15.07 9.50 0.29
N ALA A 338 -14.58 8.57 -0.53
CA ALA A 338 -13.21 8.07 -0.43
C ALA A 338 -12.16 9.19 -0.60
N VAL A 339 -12.39 10.19 -1.45
CA VAL A 339 -11.46 11.33 -1.53
C VAL A 339 -11.48 12.16 -0.25
N ARG A 340 -12.67 12.52 0.24
CA ARG A 340 -12.80 13.40 1.41
C ARG A 340 -12.29 12.74 2.69
N ASP A 341 -12.63 11.48 2.90
CA ASP A 341 -12.39 10.78 4.16
C ASP A 341 -11.03 10.06 4.17
N TYR A 342 -10.32 10.02 3.04
CA TYR A 342 -9.04 9.31 2.93
C TYR A 342 -7.99 10.09 2.14
N ALA A 343 -8.25 10.50 0.91
CA ALA A 343 -7.21 11.14 0.07
C ALA A 343 -6.80 12.53 0.56
N ILE A 344 -7.76 13.33 1.05
CA ILE A 344 -7.50 14.67 1.60
C ILE A 344 -6.72 14.56 2.91
N ASP A 345 -7.13 13.67 3.81
CA ASP A 345 -6.48 13.45 5.10
C ASP A 345 -5.03 12.96 4.93
N LEU A 346 -4.76 12.17 3.89
CA LEU A 346 -3.41 11.74 3.52
C LEU A 346 -2.61 12.76 2.70
N GLY A 347 -3.19 13.93 2.43
CA GLY A 347 -2.53 15.02 1.69
C GLY A 347 -2.27 14.72 0.21
N TRP A 348 -2.99 13.78 -0.40
CA TRP A 348 -2.83 13.46 -1.83
C TRP A 348 -3.38 14.57 -2.72
N ILE A 349 -4.49 15.18 -2.29
CA ILE A 349 -5.19 16.27 -2.95
C ILE A 349 -5.80 17.19 -1.90
N GLY A 350 -5.88 18.50 -2.18
CA GLY A 350 -6.44 19.49 -1.25
C GLY A 350 -7.95 19.73 -1.39
N TYR A 351 -8.63 19.03 -2.30
CA TYR A 351 -10.06 19.20 -2.58
C TYR A 351 -10.64 17.93 -3.20
N ASP A 352 -11.98 17.82 -3.20
CA ASP A 352 -12.70 16.71 -3.81
C ASP A 352 -13.05 17.01 -5.28
N PRO A 353 -12.40 16.35 -6.26
CA PRO A 353 -12.60 16.64 -7.68
C PRO A 353 -13.90 16.05 -8.23
N PHE A 354 -14.63 15.24 -7.44
CA PHE A 354 -15.95 14.74 -7.79
C PHE A 354 -17.07 15.71 -7.35
N SER A 355 -16.73 16.76 -6.58
CA SER A 355 -17.74 17.71 -6.10
C SER A 355 -18.46 18.42 -7.24
N VAL A 356 -19.77 18.60 -7.07
CA VAL A 356 -20.60 19.39 -7.98
C VAL A 356 -20.84 20.78 -7.40
N VAL A 357 -20.91 21.79 -8.27
CA VAL A 357 -21.27 23.15 -7.88
C VAL A 357 -22.75 23.17 -7.51
N ALA A 358 -23.08 23.58 -6.29
CA ALA A 358 -24.48 23.81 -5.93
C ALA A 358 -25.02 24.97 -6.80
N PRO A 359 -26.21 24.84 -7.42
CA PRO A 359 -26.84 25.99 -8.05
C PRO A 359 -26.95 27.11 -7.01
N ALA A 360 -26.57 28.33 -7.39
CA ALA A 360 -26.70 29.49 -6.51
C ALA A 360 -28.17 29.55 -6.08
N VAL A 361 -28.42 29.44 -4.77
CA VAL A 361 -29.77 29.68 -4.23
C VAL A 361 -30.05 31.16 -4.49
N THR A 362 -30.83 31.44 -5.53
CA THR A 362 -31.40 32.77 -5.72
C THR A 362 -32.41 32.92 -4.60
N ILE A 363 -32.02 33.57 -3.52
CA ILE A 363 -32.96 34.04 -2.51
C ILE A 363 -33.80 35.09 -3.23
N THR A 364 -35.00 34.71 -3.66
CA THR A 364 -36.02 35.66 -4.05
C THR A 364 -36.68 36.12 -2.75
N ASP A 365 -36.57 37.41 -2.45
CA ASP A 365 -37.08 38.08 -1.24
C ASP A 365 -38.62 38.09 -1.12
N GLU A 366 -39.33 37.05 -1.60
CA GLU A 366 -40.80 37.04 -1.68
C GLU A 366 -41.49 36.36 -0.47
N ASP A 367 -40.76 35.74 0.47
CA ASP A 367 -41.33 35.03 1.62
C ASP A 367 -41.19 35.77 2.97
N GLU A 368 -41.27 37.11 2.97
CA GLU A 368 -41.36 37.92 4.20
C GLU A 368 -42.81 38.20 4.65
N SER A 369 -43.81 37.53 4.06
CA SER A 369 -45.23 37.74 4.40
C SER A 369 -45.97 36.46 4.81
N ALA A 370 -45.42 35.73 5.78
CA ALA A 370 -46.19 34.74 6.54
C ALA A 370 -46.54 35.30 7.92
N THR A 371 -47.75 35.86 7.97
CA THR A 371 -48.47 36.39 9.13
C THR A 371 -48.41 35.45 10.34
N ILE A 372 -48.06 36.01 11.49
CA ILE A 372 -48.18 35.38 12.81
C ILE A 372 -49.68 35.35 13.15
N GLU A 373 -50.35 34.21 12.99
CA GLU A 373 -51.61 33.93 13.70
C GLU A 373 -51.26 33.36 15.08
N GLN A 374 -51.53 34.17 16.11
CA GLN A 374 -51.54 33.74 17.51
C GLN A 374 -52.86 33.02 17.79
N ASP A 375 -52.77 31.76 18.21
CA ASP A 375 -53.89 30.98 18.74
C ASP A 375 -53.69 30.84 20.26
N PRO A 376 -54.56 31.38 21.13
CA PRO A 376 -54.48 31.19 22.56
C PRO A 376 -55.60 30.28 23.06
N ALA A 377 -55.29 29.00 23.27
CA ALA A 377 -56.10 28.13 24.12
C ALA A 377 -55.23 27.02 24.74
N ASP A 378 -55.55 26.68 26.00
CA ASP A 378 -55.09 25.55 26.81
C ASP A 378 -53.93 25.78 27.79
N ALA A 379 -54.29 26.26 28.99
CA ALA A 379 -53.68 25.84 30.24
C ALA A 379 -54.74 25.87 31.36
N ALA A 380 -55.37 24.73 31.59
CA ALA A 380 -56.15 24.44 32.79
C ALA A 380 -55.24 23.90 33.91
N ASP A 381 -55.51 24.36 35.12
CA ASP A 381 -55.49 23.65 36.40
C ASP A 381 -54.32 22.69 36.75
N ALA A 382 -53.51 23.09 37.73
CA ALA A 382 -52.94 22.17 38.70
C ALA A 382 -52.70 22.87 40.05
N GLU A 383 -53.58 22.51 40.98
CA GLU A 383 -53.55 22.45 42.44
C GLU A 383 -52.34 22.98 43.25
N SER A 384 -52.76 23.63 44.33
CA SER A 384 -52.14 23.89 45.63
C SER A 384 -51.39 22.71 46.26
N VAL A 385 -50.20 22.98 46.81
CA VAL A 385 -49.70 22.35 48.06
C VAL A 385 -48.94 23.39 48.88
N ASP A 386 -49.26 23.44 50.18
CA ASP A 386 -48.75 24.28 51.25
C ASP A 386 -47.22 24.23 51.47
N ALA A 387 -46.64 25.32 52.01
CA ALA A 387 -45.92 25.32 53.30
C ALA A 387 -45.30 26.69 53.65
N GLU A 388 -45.59 27.09 54.91
CA GLU A 388 -44.99 28.12 55.80
C GLU A 388 -45.19 29.63 55.54
#